data_AF-A0A1V2PAV5-F1
#
_entry.id   AF-A0A1V2PAV5-F1
#
_cell.length_a   1.000
_cell.length_b   1.000
_cell.length_c   1.000
_cell.angle_alpha   90.00
_cell.angle_beta   90.00
_cell.angle_gamma   90.00
#
_symmetry.space_group_name_H-M   'P 1'
#
loop_
_entity.id
_entity.type
_entity.pdbx_description
1 polymer ?
#
loop_
_entity_poly.entity_id
_entity_poly.type
_entity_poly.pdbx_seq_one_letter_code
_entity_poly.pdbx_strand_id
1 'polypeptide(L)'
;MGQPAVLRSHDMAYKTLTTWPGAWTCSMHIPTAAPLAAVRQALDDLADATGWPVNAFAYGTADTVDELLIYRDPSQRHGIPSVIESEGAAHTLAAASGWTLATNQAPARGILVGFELREGYEPDAPLHDIGELLNVLPAAELTSCRQAWLISARGTRRRQELCAVLRGSSELLPAITIAAGKFQQERFVVTDLAQQRVYAMQREMSDGD
;
A
#
# COMPACT_ATOMS: atom_id res chain seq x y z
N MET A 1 3.16 -32.50 -34.20
CA MET A 1 3.90 -31.85 -33.11
C MET A 1 3.81 -30.36 -33.34
N GLY A 2 2.88 -29.68 -32.67
CA GLY A 2 2.70 -28.23 -32.80
C GLY A 2 3.75 -27.50 -31.96
N GLN A 3 4.42 -26.50 -32.55
CA GLN A 3 5.26 -25.59 -31.79
C GLN A 3 4.38 -24.82 -30.80
N PRO A 4 4.78 -24.69 -29.52
CA PRO A 4 4.07 -23.84 -28.57
C PRO A 4 4.17 -22.39 -29.05
N ALA A 5 3.02 -21.72 -29.13
CA ALA A 5 2.96 -20.30 -29.39
C ALA A 5 3.73 -19.56 -28.29
N VAL A 6 4.83 -18.92 -28.67
CA VAL A 6 5.52 -17.95 -27.82
C VAL A 6 4.57 -16.76 -27.70
N LEU A 7 3.75 -16.75 -26.65
CA LEU A 7 3.06 -15.55 -26.19
C LEU A 7 4.15 -14.50 -25.96
N ARG A 8 4.24 -13.52 -26.86
CA ARG A 8 5.01 -12.31 -26.62
C ARG A 8 4.38 -11.67 -25.40
N SER A 9 5.03 -11.80 -24.25
CA SER A 9 4.73 -10.93 -23.11
C SER A 9 4.89 -9.53 -23.65
N HIS A 10 3.78 -8.81 -23.78
CA HIS A 10 3.86 -7.36 -23.88
C HIS A 10 4.42 -6.97 -22.52
N ASP A 11 5.70 -6.61 -22.48
CA ASP A 11 6.35 -6.13 -21.26
C ASP A 11 5.57 -4.90 -20.82
N MET A 12 4.69 -5.09 -19.84
CA MET A 12 3.90 -4.01 -19.28
C MET A 12 4.86 -3.04 -18.61
N ALA A 13 5.00 -1.86 -19.20
CA ALA A 13 5.82 -0.80 -18.65
C ALA A 13 5.06 -0.09 -17.52
N TYR A 14 5.79 0.28 -16.47
CA TYR A 14 5.30 1.18 -15.43
C TYR A 14 6.12 2.44 -15.46
N LYS A 15 5.44 3.58 -15.30
CA LYS A 15 6.09 4.87 -15.12
C LYS A 15 5.82 5.42 -13.73
N THR A 16 6.78 6.18 -13.21
CA THR A 16 6.57 6.99 -12.02
C THR A 16 5.65 8.16 -12.38
N LEU A 17 4.48 8.25 -11.74
CA LEU A 17 3.55 9.36 -11.96
C LEU A 17 3.98 10.64 -11.27
N THR A 18 4.38 10.50 -10.02
CA THR A 18 4.69 11.63 -9.16
C THR A 18 5.65 11.16 -8.09
N THR A 19 6.61 12.02 -7.73
CA THR A 19 7.58 11.78 -6.67
C THR A 19 7.54 12.96 -5.72
N TRP A 20 7.47 12.66 -4.43
CA TRP A 20 7.41 13.65 -3.37
C TRP A 20 8.49 13.37 -2.33
N PRO A 21 9.15 14.42 -1.80
CA PRO A 21 10.13 14.24 -0.73
C PRO A 21 9.46 13.85 0.60
N GLY A 22 10.22 13.12 1.42
CA GLY A 22 9.88 12.66 2.77
C GLY A 22 9.21 11.29 2.79
N ALA A 23 9.97 10.20 2.91
CA ALA A 23 9.34 8.94 3.25
C ALA A 23 8.86 9.00 4.71
N TRP A 24 7.62 8.62 4.98
CA TRP A 24 7.09 8.57 6.35
C TRP A 24 6.06 7.48 6.49
N THR A 25 6.13 6.80 7.63
CA THR A 25 5.15 5.80 8.06
C THR A 25 5.00 5.88 9.58
N CYS A 26 3.86 5.46 10.09
CA CYS A 26 3.62 5.36 11.53
C CYS A 26 2.88 4.06 11.85
N SER A 27 3.56 3.18 12.59
CA SER A 27 2.93 2.00 13.18
C SER A 27 2.13 2.40 14.41
N MET A 28 0.97 1.79 14.57
CA MET A 28 0.10 1.92 15.74
C MET A 28 -0.31 0.53 16.22
N HIS A 29 -0.35 0.37 17.53
CA HIS A 29 -0.91 -0.81 18.19
C HIS A 29 -2.31 -0.50 18.70
N ILE A 30 -3.24 -1.43 18.47
CA ILE A 30 -4.61 -1.38 18.96
C ILE A 30 -4.71 -2.32 20.17
N PRO A 31 -4.77 -1.81 21.42
CA PRO A 31 -4.64 -2.63 22.63
C PRO A 31 -5.67 -3.75 22.76
N THR A 32 -6.88 -3.49 22.27
CA THR A 32 -7.95 -4.49 22.11
C THR A 32 -8.29 -4.55 20.65
N ALA A 33 -8.03 -5.70 20.00
CA ALA A 33 -8.26 -5.87 18.57
C ALA A 33 -9.65 -5.35 18.19
N ALA A 34 -9.69 -4.37 17.28
CA ALA A 34 -10.90 -3.66 16.92
C ALA A 34 -11.51 -4.28 15.66
N PRO A 35 -12.85 -4.29 15.51
CA PRO A 35 -13.47 -4.68 14.25
C PRO A 35 -12.94 -3.84 13.09
N LEU A 36 -12.69 -4.46 11.93
CA LEU A 36 -12.18 -3.75 10.75
C LEU A 36 -13.04 -2.54 10.37
N ALA A 37 -14.37 -2.65 10.52
CA ALA A 37 -15.31 -1.57 10.27
C ALA A 37 -15.10 -0.37 11.21
N ALA A 38 -14.72 -0.60 12.47
CA ALA A 38 -14.44 0.46 13.44
C ALA A 38 -13.11 1.16 13.12
N VAL A 39 -12.08 0.39 12.71
CA VAL A 39 -10.81 0.97 12.24
C VAL A 39 -11.03 1.86 11.03
N ARG A 40 -11.82 1.39 10.05
CA ARG A 40 -12.20 2.18 8.88
C ARG A 40 -12.91 3.48 9.26
N GLN A 41 -13.90 3.40 10.16
CA GLN A 41 -14.63 4.60 10.58
C GLN A 41 -13.70 5.63 11.23
N ALA A 42 -12.76 5.20 12.09
CA ALA A 42 -11.79 6.10 12.70
C ALA A 42 -10.88 6.78 11.67
N LEU A 43 -10.50 6.07 10.59
CA LEU A 43 -9.71 6.65 9.49
C LEU A 43 -10.53 7.60 8.62
N ASP A 44 -11.82 7.32 8.41
CA ASP A 44 -12.74 8.23 7.72
C ASP A 44 -12.94 9.52 8.51
N ASP A 45 -13.18 9.42 9.82
CA ASP A 45 -13.32 10.59 10.71
C ASP A 45 -12.04 11.45 10.69
N LEU A 46 -10.86 10.81 10.65
CA LEU A 46 -9.58 11.52 10.52
C LEU A 46 -9.42 12.18 9.15
N ALA A 47 -9.80 11.49 8.06
CA ALA A 47 -9.75 12.05 6.71
C ALA A 47 -10.67 13.27 6.57
N ASP A 48 -11.86 13.21 7.16
CA ASP A 48 -12.81 14.33 7.19
C ASP A 48 -12.28 15.51 8.03
N ALA A 49 -11.65 15.23 9.17
CA ALA A 49 -11.07 16.27 10.03
C ALA A 49 -9.85 16.96 9.41
N THR A 50 -9.04 16.22 8.65
CA THR A 50 -7.81 16.73 8.04
C THR A 50 -8.00 17.30 6.63
N GLY A 51 -9.08 16.93 5.95
CA GLY A 51 -9.40 17.36 4.59
C GLY A 51 -8.62 16.63 3.49
N TRP A 52 -7.88 15.56 3.83
CA TRP A 52 -7.10 14.78 2.86
C TRP A 52 -7.20 13.26 3.07
N PRO A 53 -6.94 12.44 2.02
CA PRO A 53 -6.99 10.99 2.09
C PRO A 53 -6.02 10.33 3.09
N VAL A 54 -6.54 9.58 4.05
CA VAL A 54 -5.70 8.78 4.98
C VAL A 54 -5.57 7.37 4.44
N ASN A 55 -4.33 6.88 4.32
CA ASN A 55 -4.04 5.55 3.81
C ASN A 55 -3.30 4.73 4.87
N ALA A 56 -3.73 3.48 5.05
CA ALA A 56 -3.15 2.60 6.05
C ALA A 56 -3.22 1.13 5.64
N PHE A 57 -2.27 0.36 6.15
CA PHE A 57 -2.32 -1.10 6.16
C PHE A 57 -2.81 -1.56 7.53
N ALA A 58 -3.94 -2.25 7.58
CA ALA A 58 -4.50 -2.82 8.79
C ALA A 58 -4.17 -4.33 8.86
N TYR A 59 -3.44 -4.73 9.89
CA TYR A 59 -3.04 -6.11 10.14
C TYR A 59 -3.91 -6.74 11.22
N GLY A 60 -4.20 -8.03 11.07
CA GLY A 60 -5.00 -8.79 12.02
C GLY A 60 -5.63 -10.01 11.34
N THR A 61 -6.86 -10.32 11.72
CA THR A 61 -7.66 -11.40 11.13
C THR A 61 -8.59 -10.86 10.03
N ALA A 62 -9.51 -11.71 9.54
CA ALA A 62 -10.54 -11.27 8.59
C ALA A 62 -11.47 -10.19 9.20
N ASP A 63 -11.74 -10.28 10.51
CA ASP A 63 -12.75 -9.45 11.17
C ASP A 63 -12.18 -8.42 12.13
N THR A 64 -10.96 -8.64 12.63
CA THR A 64 -10.33 -7.80 13.65
C THR A 64 -8.94 -7.31 13.24
N VAL A 65 -8.57 -6.14 13.74
CA VAL A 65 -7.30 -5.46 13.49
C VAL A 65 -6.63 -5.16 14.82
N ASP A 66 -5.34 -5.49 14.95
CA ASP A 66 -4.53 -5.26 16.15
C ASP A 66 -3.30 -4.35 15.90
N GLU A 67 -2.94 -4.14 14.64
CA GLU A 67 -1.86 -3.25 14.20
C GLU A 67 -2.29 -2.46 12.97
N LEU A 68 -1.89 -1.19 12.93
CA LEU A 68 -2.10 -0.30 11.79
C LEU A 68 -0.77 0.32 11.37
N LEU A 69 -0.50 0.40 10.07
CA LEU A 69 0.63 1.16 9.53
C LEU A 69 0.09 2.26 8.61
N ILE A 70 0.11 3.50 9.09
CA ILE A 70 -0.24 4.67 8.29
C ILE A 70 0.96 5.04 7.43
N TYR A 71 0.73 5.41 6.17
CA TYR A 71 1.78 5.84 5.26
C TYR A 71 1.29 6.99 4.38
N ARG A 72 2.25 7.72 3.81
CA ARG A 72 1.93 8.80 2.85
C ARG A 72 1.62 8.18 1.49
N ASP A 73 0.49 8.56 0.89
CA ASP A 73 0.11 8.15 -0.47
C ASP A 73 -0.08 9.40 -1.37
N PRO A 74 0.72 9.58 -2.43
CA PRO A 74 0.53 10.67 -3.38
C PRO A 74 -0.80 10.57 -4.13
N SER A 75 -1.68 11.55 -3.92
CA SER A 75 -2.97 11.68 -4.60
C SER A 75 -2.89 12.75 -5.70
N GLN A 76 -3.39 12.45 -6.90
CA GLN A 76 -3.47 13.45 -7.97
C GLN A 76 -4.37 14.64 -7.59
N ARG A 77 -5.47 14.37 -6.88
CA ARG A 77 -6.46 15.40 -6.51
C ARG A 77 -6.07 16.20 -5.27
N HIS A 78 -5.47 15.55 -4.29
CA HIS A 78 -5.22 16.14 -2.96
C HIS A 78 -3.74 16.43 -2.70
N GLY A 79 -2.84 16.10 -3.64
CA GLY A 79 -1.41 16.10 -3.39
C GLY A 79 -1.03 15.01 -2.38
N ILE A 80 -0.07 15.32 -1.51
CA ILE A 80 0.32 14.46 -0.39
C ILE A 80 0.45 15.38 0.85
N PRO A 81 0.03 14.94 2.04
CA PRO A 81 0.35 15.68 3.27
C PRO A 81 1.86 15.74 3.47
N SER A 82 2.37 16.79 4.09
CA SER A 82 3.75 16.86 4.59
C SER A 82 3.99 15.82 5.69
N VAL A 83 5.27 15.60 6.04
CA VAL A 83 5.63 14.71 7.16
C VAL A 83 5.01 15.21 8.47
N ILE A 84 5.07 16.51 8.74
CA ILE A 84 4.53 17.13 9.96
C ILE A 84 3.01 16.95 10.04
N GLU A 85 2.29 17.16 8.93
CA GLU A 85 0.83 16.94 8.88
C GLU A 85 0.49 15.46 9.12
N SER A 86 1.31 14.55 8.59
CA SER A 86 1.13 13.11 8.76
C SER A 86 1.36 12.68 10.22
N GLU A 87 2.40 13.22 10.87
CA GLU A 87 2.65 13.03 12.30
C GLU A 87 1.50 13.57 13.16
N GLY A 88 1.05 14.79 12.89
CA GLY A 88 -0.08 15.40 13.58
C GLY A 88 -1.38 14.59 13.44
N ALA A 89 -1.62 14.02 12.26
CA ALA A 89 -2.76 13.13 12.02
C ALA A 89 -2.66 11.82 12.80
N ALA A 90 -1.49 11.18 12.86
CA ALA A 90 -1.29 9.97 13.67
C ALA A 90 -1.50 10.23 15.17
N HIS A 91 -1.01 11.37 15.68
CA HIS A 91 -1.25 11.78 17.07
C HIS A 91 -2.73 12.05 17.35
N THR A 92 -3.43 12.73 16.42
CA THR A 92 -4.88 12.96 16.53
C THR A 92 -5.64 11.64 16.57
N LEU A 93 -5.29 10.69 15.69
CA LEU A 93 -5.92 9.37 15.67
C LEU A 93 -5.67 8.61 16.96
N ALA A 94 -4.43 8.59 17.46
CA ALA A 94 -4.09 7.95 18.74
C ALA A 94 -4.92 8.54 19.89
N ALA A 95 -5.01 9.87 19.97
CA ALA A 95 -5.77 10.55 21.01
C ALA A 95 -7.28 10.26 20.95
N ALA A 96 -7.85 10.20 19.75
CA ALA A 96 -9.28 9.95 19.57
C ALA A 96 -9.69 8.49 19.78
N SER A 97 -8.82 7.55 19.44
CA SER A 97 -9.11 6.11 19.44
C SER A 97 -8.61 5.35 20.67
N GLY A 98 -7.67 5.94 21.43
CA GLY A 98 -6.94 5.24 22.49
C GLY A 98 -5.87 4.26 21.96
N TRP A 99 -5.59 4.26 20.66
CA TRP A 99 -4.52 3.45 20.08
C TRP A 99 -3.16 4.04 20.43
N THR A 100 -2.14 3.18 20.50
CA THR A 100 -0.79 3.58 20.90
C THR A 100 0.11 3.70 19.68
N LEU A 101 0.85 4.80 19.56
CA LEU A 101 1.89 4.92 18.54
C LEU A 101 3.04 3.95 18.85
N ALA A 102 3.38 3.09 17.90
CA ALA A 102 4.46 2.11 17.99
C ALA A 102 5.62 2.54 17.08
N THR A 103 6.20 3.72 17.34
CA THR A 103 7.19 4.36 16.46
C THR A 103 8.46 3.53 16.24
N ASN A 104 8.80 2.64 17.16
CA ASN A 104 9.90 1.69 17.04
C ASN A 104 9.61 0.48 16.13
N GLN A 105 8.36 0.28 15.71
CA GLN A 105 7.93 -0.80 14.81
C GLN A 105 7.79 -0.35 13.35
N ALA A 106 7.77 0.96 13.13
CA ALA A 106 7.76 1.53 11.79
C ALA A 106 9.06 1.17 11.06
N PRO A 107 9.00 0.75 9.79
CA PRO A 107 10.20 0.45 9.02
C PRO A 107 11.07 1.71 8.88
N ALA A 108 12.37 1.56 9.15
CA ALA A 108 13.32 2.68 9.17
C ALA A 108 14.22 2.75 7.92
N ARG A 109 14.24 1.70 7.08
CA ARG A 109 15.13 1.57 5.91
C ARG A 109 14.46 0.79 4.79
N GLY A 110 15.04 0.88 3.59
CA GLY A 110 14.61 0.13 2.41
C GLY A 110 13.37 0.73 1.75
N ILE A 111 12.56 -0.12 1.16
CA ILE A 111 11.26 0.26 0.57
C ILE A 111 10.12 -0.44 1.30
N LEU A 112 8.96 0.21 1.31
CA LEU A 112 7.66 -0.36 1.69
C LEU A 112 6.70 -0.20 0.51
N VAL A 113 6.07 -1.29 0.09
CA VAL A 113 5.07 -1.30 -0.98
C VAL A 113 3.83 -2.06 -0.52
N GLY A 114 2.66 -1.42 -0.63
CA GLY A 114 1.38 -2.12 -0.59
C GLY A 114 1.06 -2.64 -1.98
N PHE A 115 1.01 -3.96 -2.13
CA PHE A 115 0.69 -4.64 -3.37
C PHE A 115 -0.72 -5.22 -3.25
N GLU A 116 -1.68 -4.66 -3.96
CA GLU A 116 -3.06 -5.17 -3.92
C GLU A 116 -3.10 -6.55 -4.56
N LEU A 117 -3.89 -7.45 -3.97
CA LEU A 117 -3.95 -8.83 -4.44
C LEU A 117 -5.01 -9.03 -5.53
N ARG A 118 -5.88 -8.04 -5.75
CA ARG A 118 -6.86 -8.03 -6.83
C ARG A 118 -6.27 -7.42 -8.09
N GLU A 119 -6.59 -7.99 -9.24
CA GLU A 119 -6.28 -7.40 -10.55
C GLU A 119 -7.15 -6.15 -10.81
N GLY A 120 -6.54 -5.04 -11.22
CA GLY A 120 -7.26 -3.80 -11.54
C GLY A 120 -8.17 -3.28 -10.42
N TYR A 121 -9.22 -2.54 -10.79
CA TYR A 121 -10.19 -1.96 -9.85
C TYR A 121 -11.57 -2.63 -9.85
N GLU A 122 -11.84 -3.57 -10.75
CA GLU A 122 -13.16 -4.19 -10.88
C GLU A 122 -13.45 -5.12 -9.70
N PRO A 123 -14.60 -5.01 -9.00
CA PRO A 123 -14.88 -5.80 -7.80
C PRO A 123 -14.89 -7.32 -7.99
N ASP A 124 -15.15 -7.80 -9.20
CA ASP A 124 -15.20 -9.22 -9.58
C ASP A 124 -13.91 -9.70 -10.27
N ALA A 125 -12.90 -8.85 -10.40
CA ALA A 125 -11.61 -9.23 -10.95
C ALA A 125 -10.91 -10.30 -10.08
N PRO A 126 -10.02 -11.12 -10.68
CA PRO A 126 -9.28 -12.15 -9.96
C PRO A 126 -8.59 -11.61 -8.70
N LEU A 127 -8.74 -12.35 -7.60
CA LEU A 127 -8.07 -12.10 -6.33
C LEU A 127 -7.02 -13.20 -6.11
N HIS A 128 -5.76 -12.80 -6.08
CA HIS A 128 -4.61 -13.67 -5.88
C HIS A 128 -4.30 -13.87 -4.40
N ASP A 129 -3.56 -14.92 -4.07
CA ASP A 129 -3.02 -15.10 -2.73
C ASP A 129 -1.58 -14.60 -2.60
N ILE A 130 -1.13 -14.44 -1.35
CA ILE A 130 0.23 -14.00 -1.02
C ILE A 130 1.30 -14.99 -1.50
N GLY A 131 1.00 -16.28 -1.57
CA GLY A 131 1.91 -17.32 -2.04
C GLY A 131 2.19 -17.20 -3.53
N GLU A 132 1.17 -16.89 -4.34
CA GLU A 132 1.33 -16.61 -5.77
C GLU A 132 2.27 -15.41 -6.01
N LEU A 133 2.14 -14.36 -5.20
CA LEU A 133 3.05 -13.21 -5.24
C LEU A 133 4.47 -13.58 -4.79
N LEU A 134 4.62 -14.35 -3.72
CA LEU A 134 5.93 -14.77 -3.23
C LEU A 134 6.67 -15.66 -4.23
N ASN A 135 5.96 -16.44 -5.04
CA ASN A 135 6.56 -17.27 -6.10
C ASN A 135 7.21 -16.45 -7.23
N VAL A 136 6.94 -15.15 -7.33
CA VAL A 136 7.55 -14.27 -8.34
C VAL A 136 8.58 -13.29 -7.77
N LEU A 137 8.61 -13.09 -6.45
CA LEU A 137 9.54 -12.17 -5.80
C LEU A 137 10.84 -12.88 -5.40
N PRO A 138 12.01 -12.23 -5.57
CA PRO A 138 13.28 -12.78 -5.15
C PRO A 138 13.38 -12.77 -3.62
N ALA A 139 13.45 -13.95 -3.00
CA ALA A 139 13.49 -14.09 -1.55
C ALA A 139 14.68 -13.38 -0.88
N ALA A 140 15.82 -13.24 -1.57
CA ALA A 140 17.02 -12.61 -1.04
C ALA A 140 16.85 -11.10 -0.74
N GLU A 141 16.00 -10.41 -1.50
CA GLU A 141 15.79 -8.95 -1.37
C GLU A 141 14.58 -8.59 -0.49
N LEU A 142 13.78 -9.59 -0.14
CA LEU A 142 12.56 -9.45 0.64
C LEU A 142 12.85 -9.63 2.12
N THR A 143 12.71 -8.56 2.91
CA THR A 143 12.83 -8.61 4.36
C THR A 143 11.56 -9.14 5.02
N SER A 144 10.39 -8.75 4.51
CA SER A 144 9.10 -9.28 4.99
C SER A 144 8.01 -9.11 3.94
N CYS A 145 7.05 -10.03 3.94
CA CYS A 145 5.78 -9.91 3.23
C CYS A 145 4.66 -10.32 4.18
N ARG A 146 3.72 -9.41 4.46
CA ARG A 146 2.58 -9.66 5.35
C ARG A 146 1.30 -9.30 4.65
N GLN A 147 0.29 -10.16 4.74
CA GLN A 147 -1.05 -9.81 4.29
C GLN A 147 -1.66 -8.75 5.22
N ALA A 148 -2.37 -7.80 4.63
CA ALA A 148 -3.08 -6.73 5.34
C ALA A 148 -4.31 -6.29 4.55
N TRP A 149 -5.20 -5.54 5.19
CA TRP A 149 -6.20 -4.73 4.51
C TRP A 149 -5.60 -3.37 4.17
N LEU A 150 -5.56 -3.02 2.89
CA LEU A 150 -5.32 -1.65 2.45
C LEU A 150 -6.60 -0.85 2.62
N ILE A 151 -6.55 0.17 3.47
CA ILE A 151 -7.65 1.11 3.68
C ILE A 151 -7.23 2.47 3.14
N SER A 152 -8.03 3.01 2.22
CA SER A 152 -7.92 4.38 1.72
C SER A 152 -9.20 5.13 2.09
N ALA A 153 -9.14 5.91 3.18
CA ALA A 153 -10.22 6.75 3.66
C ALA A 153 -10.25 8.07 2.88
N ARG A 154 -11.36 8.38 2.19
CA ARG A 154 -11.55 9.61 1.39
C ARG A 154 -12.98 10.15 1.52
N GLY A 155 -13.45 10.33 2.76
CA GLY A 155 -14.83 10.71 3.05
C GLY A 155 -15.82 9.68 2.50
N THR A 156 -16.63 10.07 1.51
CA THR A 156 -17.65 9.17 0.91
C THR A 156 -17.08 8.13 -0.06
N ARG A 157 -15.85 8.33 -0.58
CA ARG A 157 -15.20 7.37 -1.48
C ARG A 157 -14.23 6.50 -0.70
N ARG A 158 -14.75 5.39 -0.18
CA ARG A 158 -13.98 4.45 0.65
C ARG A 158 -13.45 3.33 -0.22
N ARG A 159 -12.20 2.94 0.00
CA ARG A 159 -11.64 1.73 -0.58
C ARG A 159 -11.02 0.87 0.52
N GLN A 160 -11.31 -0.42 0.44
CA GLN A 160 -10.80 -1.47 1.30
C GLN A 160 -10.48 -2.66 0.41
N GLU A 161 -9.23 -3.09 0.38
CA GLU A 161 -8.78 -4.21 -0.46
C GLU A 161 -7.80 -5.10 0.31
N LEU A 162 -7.77 -6.40 0.01
CA LEU A 162 -6.69 -7.26 0.49
C LEU A 162 -5.40 -6.93 -0.25
N CYS A 163 -4.30 -6.83 0.50
CA CYS A 163 -2.99 -6.53 -0.05
C CYS A 163 -1.89 -7.33 0.64
N ALA A 164 -0.75 -7.45 -0.02
CA ALA A 164 0.51 -7.84 0.55
C ALA A 164 1.36 -6.59 0.81
N VAL A 165 1.83 -6.42 2.04
CA VAL A 165 2.77 -5.37 2.41
C VAL A 165 4.19 -5.92 2.32
N LEU A 166 4.91 -5.46 1.30
CA LEU A 166 6.27 -5.86 0.98
C LEU A 166 7.26 -4.88 1.64
N ARG A 167 8.28 -5.42 2.30
CA ARG A 167 9.44 -4.67 2.79
C ARG A 167 10.71 -5.32 2.28
N GLY A 168 11.66 -4.51 1.82
CA GLY A 168 12.92 -5.02 1.27
C GLY A 168 13.91 -3.91 0.92
N SER A 169 15.00 -4.30 0.26
CA SER A 169 15.96 -3.36 -0.32
C SER A 169 15.32 -2.60 -1.51
N SER A 170 15.94 -1.51 -1.96
CA SER A 170 15.50 -0.84 -3.21
C SER A 170 15.70 -1.71 -4.46
N GLU A 171 16.55 -2.75 -4.39
CA GLU A 171 16.79 -3.71 -5.47
C GLU A 171 15.60 -4.64 -5.70
N LEU A 172 14.65 -4.70 -4.75
CA LEU A 172 13.39 -5.44 -4.90
C LEU A 172 12.42 -4.77 -5.89
N LEU A 173 12.55 -3.46 -6.14
CA LEU A 173 11.58 -2.70 -6.92
C LEU A 173 11.37 -3.19 -8.37
N PRO A 174 12.41 -3.56 -9.14
CA PRO A 174 12.23 -4.15 -10.46
C PRO A 174 11.37 -5.42 -10.42
N ALA A 175 11.60 -6.31 -9.45
CA ALA A 175 10.80 -7.53 -9.30
C ALA A 175 9.35 -7.24 -8.91
N ILE A 176 9.12 -6.26 -8.02
CA ILE A 176 7.77 -5.77 -7.70
C ILE A 176 7.08 -5.23 -8.96
N THR A 177 7.80 -4.52 -9.82
CA THR A 177 7.24 -3.95 -11.06
C THR A 177 6.85 -5.05 -12.06
N ILE A 178 7.68 -6.10 -12.19
CA ILE A 178 7.36 -7.29 -12.99
C ILE A 178 6.14 -8.01 -12.43
N ALA A 179 6.09 -8.20 -11.11
CA ALA A 179 4.93 -8.79 -10.44
C ALA A 179 3.67 -7.95 -10.68
N ALA A 180 3.76 -6.62 -10.54
CA ALA A 180 2.65 -5.70 -10.79
C ALA A 180 2.07 -5.90 -12.19
N GLY A 181 2.91 -6.01 -13.21
CA GLY A 181 2.47 -6.36 -14.57
C GLY A 181 1.75 -7.71 -14.60
N LYS A 182 2.37 -8.78 -14.07
CA LYS A 182 1.76 -10.12 -14.07
C LYS A 182 0.39 -10.16 -13.39
N PHE A 183 0.23 -9.44 -12.28
CA PHE A 183 -1.02 -9.34 -11.51
C PHE A 183 -1.88 -8.15 -11.94
N GLN A 184 -1.66 -7.61 -13.15
CA GLN A 184 -2.48 -6.57 -13.78
C GLN A 184 -2.75 -5.35 -12.86
N GLN A 185 -1.78 -4.97 -12.04
CA GLN A 185 -1.92 -3.87 -11.10
C GLN A 185 -1.96 -2.54 -11.86
N GLU A 186 -2.98 -1.72 -11.68
CA GLU A 186 -3.02 -0.42 -12.34
C GLU A 186 -2.02 0.57 -11.74
N ARG A 187 -1.86 0.52 -10.41
CA ARG A 187 -1.05 1.45 -9.64
C ARG A 187 -0.56 0.81 -8.36
N PHE A 188 0.65 1.15 -7.93
CA PHE A 188 1.11 0.89 -6.56
C PHE A 188 1.96 2.04 -6.04
N VAL A 189 2.09 2.13 -4.72
CA VAL A 189 2.81 3.21 -4.03
C VAL A 189 4.09 2.64 -3.42
N VAL A 190 5.19 3.35 -3.63
CA VAL A 190 6.47 3.04 -3.01
C VAL A 190 6.80 4.11 -1.98
N THR A 191 6.95 3.68 -0.73
CA THR A 191 7.58 4.49 0.32
C THR A 191 9.05 4.09 0.39
N ASP A 192 9.92 4.89 -0.21
CA ASP A 192 11.36 4.66 -0.31
C ASP A 192 12.08 5.36 0.85
N LEU A 193 12.21 4.63 1.96
CA LEU A 193 12.82 5.10 3.20
C LEU A 193 14.34 5.30 3.04
N ALA A 194 14.98 4.57 2.12
CA ALA A 194 16.40 4.73 1.83
C ALA A 194 16.69 6.07 1.16
N GLN A 195 15.84 6.51 0.22
CA GLN A 195 16.00 7.78 -0.50
C GLN A 195 15.12 8.91 0.05
N GLN A 196 14.41 8.67 1.15
CA GLN A 196 13.52 9.65 1.80
C GLN A 196 12.51 10.27 0.84
N ARG A 197 11.80 9.43 0.08
CA ARG A 197 10.78 9.86 -0.88
C ARG A 197 9.60 8.90 -0.95
N VAL A 198 8.49 9.38 -1.48
CA VAL A 198 7.31 8.57 -1.80
C VAL A 198 6.91 8.83 -3.24
N TYR A 199 6.57 7.78 -3.97
CA TYR A 199 6.12 7.91 -5.34
C TYR A 199 5.10 6.84 -5.71
N ALA A 200 4.27 7.15 -6.69
CA ALA A 200 3.32 6.21 -7.26
C ALA A 200 3.83 5.72 -8.63
N MET A 201 3.78 4.41 -8.82
CA MET A 201 4.02 3.75 -10.10
C MET A 201 2.67 3.46 -10.74
N GLN A 202 2.50 3.77 -12.01
CA GLN A 202 1.28 3.45 -12.76
C GLN A 202 1.65 2.70 -14.03
N ARG A 203 0.82 1.72 -14.37
CA ARG A 203 0.90 1.01 -15.63
C ARG A 203 0.76 2.00 -16.79
N GLU A 204 1.65 1.91 -17.77
CA GLU A 204 1.46 2.61 -19.03
C GLU A 204 0.32 1.95 -19.78
N MET A 205 -0.76 2.69 -20.03
CA MET A 205 -1.78 2.22 -20.96
C MET A 205 -1.13 2.27 -22.36
N SER A 206 -1.12 1.14 -23.05
CA SER A 206 -0.85 1.12 -24.47
C SER A 206 -1.89 2.03 -25.13
N ASP A 207 -1.48 3.10 -25.80
CA ASP A 207 -2.39 3.93 -26.57
C ASP A 207 -2.99 3.07 -27.71
N GLY A 208 -4.13 2.42 -27.46
CA GLY A 208 -4.93 1.77 -28.50
C GLY A 208 -5.36 0.32 -28.25
N ASP A 209 -6.26 0.11 -27.28
CA ASP A 209 -7.26 -0.97 -27.34
C ASP A 209 -8.67 -0.37 -27.29
#